data_AF-A0A7V5GS93-F1
#
_entry.id   AF-A0A7V5GS93-F1
#
_cell.length_a   1.000
_cell.length_b   1.000
_cell.length_c   1.000
_cell.angle_alpha   90.00
_cell.angle_beta   90.00
_cell.angle_gamma   90.00
#
_symmetry.space_group_name_H-M   'P 1'
#
loop_
_entity.id
_entity.type
_entity.pdbx_description
1 polymer ?
#
loop_
_entity_poly.entity_id
_entity_poly.type
_entity_poly.pdbx_seq_one_letter_code
_entity_poly.pdbx_strand_id
1 'polypeptide(L)'
;MGEINFGPSSLRADDSSTILATIGKEKITMADLKQEINSLPPQYRQMAADPAMQKEFLNTLVTRNIIYQEGLRKKILDKPMVQKQIEELRKKIVV
;
A
#
# COMPACT_ATOMS: atom_id res chain seq x y z
N MET A 1 -2.66 12.19 -22.50
CA MET A 1 -2.03 10.86 -22.37
C MET A 1 -0.69 11.04 -21.68
N GLY A 2 -0.45 10.40 -20.54
CA GLY A 2 0.85 10.40 -19.87
C GLY A 2 1.60 9.12 -20.22
N GLU A 3 2.85 9.25 -20.70
CA GLU A 3 3.71 8.15 -21.12
C GLU A 3 4.28 7.41 -19.90
N ILE A 4 4.15 6.07 -19.88
CA ILE A 4 4.79 5.20 -18.89
C ILE A 4 6.10 4.70 -19.50
N ASN A 5 7.23 5.19 -18.98
CA ASN A 5 8.57 4.77 -19.38
C ASN A 5 9.06 3.63 -18.46
N PHE A 6 9.36 2.47 -19.04
CA PHE A 6 10.05 1.36 -18.38
C PHE A 6 11.52 1.36 -18.82
N GLY A 7 12.44 1.76 -17.93
CA GLY A 7 13.89 1.71 -18.16
C GLY A 7 14.47 0.31 -17.95
N PRO A 8 15.65 -0.01 -18.53
CA PRO A 8 16.16 -1.37 -18.63
C PRO A 8 16.89 -1.86 -17.35
N SER A 9 16.57 -3.11 -17.03
CA SER A 9 17.19 -4.11 -16.17
C SER A 9 18.60 -3.87 -15.61
N SER A 10 18.72 -3.93 -14.27
CA SER A 10 19.91 -4.41 -13.56
C SER A 10 19.50 -5.30 -12.37
N LEU A 11 19.58 -6.62 -12.57
CA LEU A 11 19.35 -7.65 -11.56
C LEU A 11 20.49 -7.68 -10.52
N ARG A 12 20.46 -6.85 -9.47
CA ARG A 12 21.31 -6.99 -8.27
C ARG A 12 20.66 -6.37 -7.03
N ALA A 13 20.29 -7.21 -6.05
CA ALA A 13 20.19 -6.97 -4.61
C ALA A 13 19.45 -5.73 -4.04
N ASP A 14 18.82 -4.87 -4.84
CA ASP A 14 18.22 -3.60 -4.38
C ASP A 14 16.81 -3.34 -4.92
N ASP A 15 16.10 -4.40 -5.31
CA ASP A 15 14.71 -4.30 -5.82
C ASP A 15 13.72 -3.79 -4.78
N SER A 16 14.06 -3.75 -3.48
CA SER A 16 13.18 -3.22 -2.43
C SER A 16 12.90 -1.72 -2.59
N SER A 17 13.85 -0.97 -3.15
CA SER A 17 13.75 0.49 -3.29
C SER A 17 13.04 0.92 -4.58
N THR A 18 12.76 -0.02 -5.48
CA THR A 18 12.09 0.25 -6.75
C THR A 18 10.73 0.89 -6.50
N ILE A 19 10.57 2.13 -6.95
CA ILE A 19 9.32 2.88 -6.82
C ILE A 19 8.33 2.32 -7.85
N LEU A 20 7.25 1.72 -7.37
CA LEU A 20 6.17 1.18 -8.19
C LEU A 20 5.08 2.21 -8.45
N ALA A 21 4.82 3.10 -7.49
CA ALA A 21 3.87 4.19 -7.65
C ALA A 21 4.28 5.40 -6.78
N THR A 22 3.84 6.59 -7.17
CA THR A 22 4.03 7.83 -6.39
C THR A 22 2.67 8.51 -6.19
N ILE A 23 2.36 8.88 -4.94
CA ILE A 23 1.08 9.47 -4.53
C ILE A 23 1.40 10.78 -3.80
N GLY A 24 1.33 11.89 -4.52
CA GLY A 24 1.77 13.19 -3.99
C GLY A 24 3.26 13.15 -3.63
N LYS A 25 3.56 13.09 -2.33
CA LYS A 25 4.94 12.98 -1.80
C LYS A 25 5.31 11.56 -1.33
N GLU A 26 4.34 10.67 -1.22
CA GLU A 26 4.55 9.30 -0.76
C GLU A 26 4.91 8.40 -1.94
N LYS A 27 5.85 7.47 -1.73
CA LYS A 27 6.32 6.53 -2.74
C LYS A 27 5.97 5.13 -2.29
N ILE A 28 5.24 4.39 -3.11
CA ILE A 28 5.01 2.97 -2.90
C ILE A 28 6.14 2.23 -3.59
N THR A 29 6.86 1.44 -2.82
CA THR A 29 8.01 0.67 -3.27
C THR A 29 7.64 -0.80 -3.48
N MET A 30 8.51 -1.53 -4.15
CA MET A 30 8.42 -2.97 -4.28
C MET A 30 8.55 -3.69 -2.93
N ALA A 31 9.26 -3.11 -1.96
CA ALA A 31 9.27 -3.64 -0.59
C ALA A 31 7.87 -3.60 0.04
N ASP A 32 7.14 -2.49 -0.12
CA ASP A 32 5.80 -2.33 0.42
C ASP A 32 4.84 -3.37 -0.19
N LEU A 33 4.90 -3.55 -1.52
CA LEU A 33 4.12 -4.57 -2.21
C LEU A 33 4.46 -5.99 -1.71
N LYS A 34 5.74 -6.31 -1.55
CA LYS A 34 6.17 -7.63 -1.02
C LYS A 34 5.72 -7.85 0.42
N GLN A 35 5.78 -6.84 1.27
CA GLN A 35 5.26 -6.94 2.64
C GLN A 35 3.76 -7.23 2.65
N GLU A 36 2.99 -6.54 1.80
CA GLU A 36 1.55 -6.78 1.70
C GLU A 36 1.25 -8.19 1.17
N ILE A 37 1.99 -8.65 0.15
CA ILE A 37 1.83 -10.03 -0.37
C ILE A 37 2.19 -11.07 0.70
N ASN A 38 3.20 -10.81 1.52
CA ASN A 38 3.60 -11.71 2.59
C ASN A 38 2.64 -11.70 3.78
N SER A 39 1.88 -10.61 3.98
CA SER A 39 0.84 -10.53 5.00
C SER A 39 -0.42 -11.32 4.60
N LEU A 40 -0.56 -11.66 3.31
CA LEU A 40 -1.64 -12.51 2.83
C LEU A 40 -1.52 -13.95 3.37
N PRO A 41 -2.67 -14.57 3.70
CA PRO A 41 -2.73 -15.99 3.99
C PRO A 41 -2.05 -16.85 2.90
N PRO A 42 -1.40 -17.98 3.24
CA PRO A 42 -0.62 -18.80 2.31
C PRO A 42 -1.35 -19.12 1.00
N GLN A 43 -2.66 -19.38 1.07
CA GLN A 43 -3.51 -19.70 -0.06
C GLN A 43 -3.61 -18.59 -1.12
N TYR A 44 -3.38 -17.33 -0.75
CA TYR A 44 -3.45 -16.19 -1.66
C TYR A 44 -2.08 -15.75 -2.20
N ARG A 45 -0.97 -16.21 -1.61
CA ARG A 45 0.38 -15.79 -2.02
C ARG A 45 0.76 -16.23 -3.43
N GLN A 46 0.33 -17.43 -3.85
CA GLN A 46 0.60 -17.91 -5.21
C GLN A 46 -0.14 -17.09 -6.27
N MET A 47 -1.38 -16.67 -5.99
CA MET A 47 -2.14 -15.78 -6.88
C MET A 47 -1.51 -14.39 -6.95
N ALA A 48 -0.92 -13.91 -5.85
CA ALA A 48 -0.19 -12.64 -5.82
C ALA A 48 1.17 -12.67 -6.54
N ALA A 49 1.62 -13.83 -7.06
CA ALA A 49 2.79 -13.91 -7.94
C ALA A 49 2.45 -13.61 -9.41
N ASP A 50 1.17 -13.62 -9.78
CA ASP A 50 0.71 -13.27 -11.14
C ASP A 50 0.89 -11.75 -11.38
N PRO A 51 1.61 -11.31 -12.43
CA PRO A 51 1.80 -9.89 -12.74
C PRO A 51 0.50 -9.09 -12.89
N ALA A 52 -0.57 -9.70 -13.41
CA ALA A 52 -1.87 -9.03 -13.53
C ALA A 52 -2.50 -8.79 -12.16
N MET A 53 -2.40 -9.77 -11.27
CA MET A 53 -2.84 -9.64 -9.88
C MET A 53 -2.00 -8.63 -9.11
N GLN A 54 -0.67 -8.64 -9.26
CA GLN A 54 0.23 -7.67 -8.64
C GLN A 54 -0.12 -6.24 -9.02
N LYS A 55 -0.45 -6.00 -10.29
CA LYS A 55 -0.91 -4.70 -10.77
C LYS A 55 -2.21 -4.28 -10.08
N GLU A 56 -3.15 -5.19 -9.91
CA GLU A 56 -4.42 -4.90 -9.24
C GLU A 56 -4.25 -4.64 -7.74
N PHE A 57 -3.37 -5.38 -7.08
CA PHE A 57 -2.96 -5.11 -5.70
C PHE A 57 -2.33 -3.73 -5.58
N LEU A 58 -1.41 -3.38 -6.48
CA LEU A 58 -0.79 -2.05 -6.50
C LEU A 58 -1.83 -0.95 -6.70
N ASN A 59 -2.77 -1.11 -7.64
CA ASN A 59 -3.87 -0.17 -7.86
C ASN A 59 -4.74 0.01 -6.61
N THR A 60 -5.04 -1.09 -5.92
CA THR A 60 -5.82 -1.07 -4.69
C THR A 60 -5.08 -0.34 -3.57
N LEU A 61 -3.78 -0.61 -3.40
CA LEU A 61 -2.92 0.08 -2.44
C LEU A 61 -2.87 1.58 -2.71
N VAL A 62 -2.68 1.95 -3.99
CA VAL A 62 -2.64 3.35 -4.42
C VAL A 62 -3.97 4.04 -4.11
N THR A 63 -5.08 3.44 -4.52
CA THR A 63 -6.43 3.98 -4.29
C THR A 63 -6.71 4.17 -2.80
N ARG A 64 -6.40 3.17 -1.98
CA ARG A 64 -6.60 3.22 -0.53
C ARG A 64 -5.78 4.34 0.11
N ASN A 65 -4.53 4.50 -0.30
CA ASN A 65 -3.66 5.55 0.21
C ASN A 65 -4.19 6.94 -0.18
N ILE A 66 -4.63 7.14 -1.43
CA ILE A 66 -5.27 8.40 -1.87
C ILE A 66 -6.47 8.74 -0.98
N ILE A 67 -7.36 7.78 -0.72
CA ILE A 67 -8.54 7.99 0.14
C ILE A 67 -8.12 8.34 1.57
N TYR A 68 -7.11 7.65 2.11
CA TYR A 68 -6.58 7.91 3.44
C TYR A 68 -6.00 9.33 3.56
N GLN A 69 -5.16 9.75 2.60
CA GLN A 69 -4.57 11.08 2.54
C GLN A 69 -5.65 12.17 2.47
N GLU A 70 -6.70 11.94 1.68
CA GLU A 70 -7.85 12.86 1.63
C GLU A 70 -8.60 12.92 2.97
N GLY A 71 -8.72 11.78 3.67
CA GLY A 71 -9.26 11.72 5.03
C GLY A 71 -8.45 12.55 6.03
N LEU A 72 -7.11 12.48 5.96
CA LEU A 72 -6.22 13.31 6.77
C LEU A 72 -6.38 14.80 6.44
N ARG A 73 -6.42 15.15 5.15
CA ARG A 73 -6.63 16.54 4.69
C ARG A 73 -7.95 17.11 5.20
N LYS A 74 -8.99 16.30 5.28
CA LYS A 74 -10.31 16.65 5.84
C LYS A 74 -10.38 16.57 7.36
N LYS A 75 -9.27 16.32 8.05
CA LYS A 75 -9.20 16.15 9.52
C LYS A 75 -10.18 15.10 10.04
N ILE A 76 -10.43 14.04 9.26
CA ILE A 76 -11.32 12.95 9.66
C ILE A 76 -10.75 12.24 10.88
N LEU A 77 -9.42 12.08 10.95
CA LEU A 77 -8.73 11.48 12.09
C LEU A 77 -9.03 12.21 13.41
N ASP A 78 -9.18 13.54 13.37
CA ASP A 78 -9.39 14.37 14.58
C ASP A 78 -10.83 14.30 15.10
N LYS A 79 -11.75 13.67 14.35
CA LYS A 79 -13.16 13.60 14.74
C LYS A 79 -13.32 12.75 16.01
N PRO A 80 -14.10 13.20 17.01
CA PRO A 80 -14.27 12.47 18.29
C PRO A 80 -14.71 11.02 18.12
N MET A 81 -15.61 10.75 17.17
CA MET A 81 -16.09 9.39 16.86
C MET A 81 -14.97 8.47 16.35
N VAL A 82 -14.07 9.01 15.52
CA VAL A 82 -12.94 8.25 14.95
C VAL A 82 -11.90 7.96 16.04
N GLN A 83 -11.57 8.97 16.86
CA GLN A 83 -10.66 8.81 18.00
C GLN A 83 -11.18 7.75 18.98
N LYS A 84 -12.47 7.79 19.32
CA LYS A 84 -13.10 6.78 20.19
C LYS A 84 -12.93 5.36 19.62
N GLN A 85 -13.17 5.17 18.33
CA GLN A 85 -13.07 3.86 17.69
C GLN A 85 -11.62 3.35 17.64
N ILE A 86 -10.64 4.24 17.42
CA ILE A 86 -9.21 3.90 17.49
C ILE A 86 -8.84 3.44 18.91
N GLU A 87 -9.27 4.15 19.94
CA GLU A 87 -8.98 3.79 21.34
C GLU A 87 -9.60 2.45 21.73
N GLU A 88 -10.84 2.16 21.28
CA GLU A 88 -11.48 0.87 21.51
C GLU A 88 -10.73 -0.28 20.81
N LEU A 89 -10.26 -0.07 19.58
CA LEU A 89 -9.45 -1.05 18.86
C LEU A 89 -8.10 -1.28 19.53
N ARG A 90 -7.43 -0.21 20.00
CA ARG A 90 -6.17 -0.32 20.76
C ARG A 90 -6.33 -1.21 21.98
N LYS A 91 -7.40 -1.02 22.76
CA LYS A 91 -7.70 -1.85 23.95
C LYS A 91 -7.88 -3.33 23.58
N LYS A 92 -8.59 -3.62 22.48
CA LYS A 92 -8.85 -4.99 22.01
C LYS A 92 -7.61 -5.73 21.49
N ILE A 93 -6.57 -5.01 21.09
CA ILE A 93 -5.32 -5.62 20.63
C ILE A 93 -4.43 -6.03 21.82
N VAL A 94 -4.55 -5.31 22.95
CA VAL A 94 -3.71 -5.54 24.15
C VAL A 94 -4.26 -6.64 25.05
N VAL A 95 -5.59 -6.80 25.11
CA VAL A 95 -6.29 -7.81 25.92
C VAL A 95 -6.55 -9.05 25.08
#